data_AF-A0A925BJT3-F1
#
_entry.id   AF-A0A925BJT3-F1
#
_cell.length_a   1.000
_cell.length_b   1.000
_cell.length_c   1.000
_cell.angle_alpha   90.00
_cell.angle_beta   90.00
_cell.angle_gamma   90.00
#
_symmetry.space_group_name_H-M   'P 1'
#
loop_
_entity.id
_entity.type
_entity.pdbx_description
1 polymer ?
#
loop_
_entity_poly.entity_id
_entity_poly.type
_entity_poly.pdbx_seq_one_letter_code
_entity_poly.pdbx_strand_id
1 'polypeptide(L)' 'AWPLPHRLPSIPIPLSPGDREASLDLQAVFDSVYDRTGYDYSLDYRQPIAPPLNKANAKWVREVLKSQQGRG' A
#
# COMPACT_ATOMS: atom_id res chain seq x y z
N ALA A 1 12.58 7.03 0.24
CA ALA A 1 11.80 5.87 0.76
C ALA A 1 10.33 6.26 0.83
N TRP A 2 9.41 5.32 0.59
CA TRP A 2 7.96 5.52 0.78
C TRP A 2 7.58 5.05 2.19
N PRO A 3 7.28 5.95 3.15
CA PRO A 3 6.98 5.55 4.52
C PRO A 3 5.67 4.77 4.61
N LEU A 4 5.64 3.67 5.38
CA LEU A 4 4.47 2.78 5.52
C LEU A 4 3.12 3.49 5.77
N PRO A 5 3.03 4.53 6.63
CA PRO A 5 1.74 5.17 6.91
C PRO A 5 1.23 6.08 5.80
N HIS A 6 2.06 6.37 4.80
CA HIS A 6 1.74 7.31 3.74
C HIS A 6 1.26 6.58 2.50
N ARG A 7 0.28 7.18 1.82
CA ARG A 7 -0.13 6.79 0.47
C ARG A 7 1.07 6.82 -0.47
N LEU A 8 1.11 5.88 -1.42
CA LEU A 8 2.08 5.95 -2.51
C LEU A 8 1.81 7.21 -3.37
N PRO A 9 2.87 7.89 -3.84
CA PRO A 9 2.70 9.12 -4.61
C PRO A 9 2.21 8.83 -6.03
N SER A 10 1.56 9.83 -6.64
CA SER A 10 1.47 9.88 -8.10
C SER A 10 2.82 10.31 -8.68
N ILE A 11 3.27 9.64 -9.74
CA ILE A 11 4.55 9.94 -10.40
C ILE A 11 4.33 10.34 -11.86
N PRO A 12 5.12 11.27 -12.42
CA PRO A 12 5.06 11.58 -13.84
C PRO A 12 5.62 10.42 -14.67
N ILE A 13 5.01 10.17 -15.83
CA ILE A 13 5.55 9.21 -16.79
C ILE A 13 6.45 9.97 -17.76
N PRO A 14 7.71 9.54 -17.97
CA PRO A 14 8.56 10.11 -19.00
C PRO A 14 8.00 9.72 -20.37
N LEU A 15 7.49 10.72 -21.10
CA LEU A 15 6.94 10.57 -22.44
C LEU A 15 7.87 11.16 -23.50
N SER A 16 7.56 10.89 -24.77
CA SER A 16 8.32 11.47 -25.88
C SER A 16 8.03 12.97 -26.01
N PRO A 17 8.96 13.77 -26.58
CA PRO A 17 8.70 15.18 -26.81
C PRO A 17 7.44 15.42 -27.66
N GLY A 18 6.55 16.29 -27.18
CA GLY A 18 5.28 16.60 -27.84
C GLY A 18 4.10 15.76 -27.37
N ASP A 19 4.34 14.70 -26.59
CA ASP A 19 3.27 13.95 -25.95
C ASP A 19 2.64 14.77 -24.80
N ARG A 20 1.34 14.58 -24.60
CA ARG A 20 0.61 15.18 -23.48
C ARG A 20 1.08 14.57 -22.17
N GLU A 21 1.41 15.42 -21.20
CA GLU A 21 1.80 14.97 -19.85
C GLU A 21 0.85 13.93 -19.27
N ALA A 22 1.43 12.84 -18.75
CA ALA A 22 0.71 11.78 -18.07
C ALA A 22 1.32 11.52 -16.69
N SER A 23 0.45 11.22 -15.73
CA SER A 23 0.82 10.82 -14.37
C SER A 23 0.24 9.45 -14.05
N LEU A 24 0.97 8.67 -13.26
CA LEU A 24 0.58 7.35 -12.78
C LEU A 24 0.31 7.41 -11.27
N ASP A 25 -0.93 7.09 -10.89
CA ASP A 25 -1.30 6.90 -9.48
C ASP A 25 -0.83 5.52 -9.00
N LEU A 26 0.30 5.49 -8.30
CA LEU A 26 0.87 4.24 -7.78
C LEU A 26 -0.01 3.61 -6.69
N GLN A 27 -0.76 4.40 -5.92
CA GLN A 27 -1.65 3.85 -4.90
C GLN A 27 -2.78 3.07 -5.56
N ALA A 28 -3.44 3.66 -6.55
CA ALA A 28 -4.55 3.02 -7.25
C ALA A 28 -4.11 1.71 -7.94
N VAL A 29 -2.91 1.70 -8.54
CA VAL A 29 -2.34 0.49 -9.13
C VAL A 29 -2.11 -0.57 -8.06
N PHE A 30 -1.48 -0.22 -6.94
CA PHE A 30 -1.21 -1.15 -5.84
C PHE A 30 -2.51 -1.75 -5.29
N ASP A 31 -3.49 -0.91 -4.94
CA ASP A 31 -4.78 -1.32 -4.40
C ASP A 31 -5.48 -2.29 -5.36
N SER A 32 -5.46 -1.99 -6.67
CA SER A 32 -6.09 -2.85 -7.68
C SER A 32 -5.47 -4.25 -7.78
N VAL A 33 -4.14 -4.37 -7.62
CA VAL A 33 -3.44 -5.66 -7.66
C VAL A 33 -3.68 -6.42 -6.36
N TYR A 34 -3.63 -5.71 -5.22
CA TYR A 34 -3.84 -6.27 -3.91
C TYR A 34 -5.22 -6.91 -3.77
N ASP A 35 -6.27 -6.18 -4.18
CA ASP A 35 -7.65 -6.63 -4.09
C ASP A 35 -7.92 -7.80 -5.04
N ARG A 36 -7.47 -7.71 -6.29
CA ARG A 36 -7.74 -8.74 -7.32
C ARG A 36 -7.08 -10.07 -7.03
N THR A 37 -5.97 -10.07 -6.30
CA THR A 37 -5.25 -11.29 -5.92
C THR A 37 -5.75 -11.91 -4.61
N GLY A 38 -6.62 -11.20 -3.88
CA GLY A 38 -7.22 -11.69 -2.64
C GLY A 38 -6.19 -11.90 -1.53
N TYR A 39 -5.20 -11.02 -1.41
CA TYR A 39 -4.16 -11.15 -0.38
C TYR A 39 -4.72 -11.16 1.05
N ASP A 40 -5.84 -10.47 1.28
CA ASP A 40 -6.58 -10.52 2.55
C ASP A 40 -6.97 -11.94 2.98
N TYR A 41 -7.16 -12.87 2.03
CA TYR A 41 -7.53 -14.26 2.31
C TYR A 41 -6.35 -15.23 2.27
N SER A 42 -5.29 -14.90 1.53
CA SER A 42 -4.17 -15.82 1.30
C SER A 42 -3.00 -15.64 2.27
N LEU A 43 -2.94 -14.51 2.99
CA LEU A 43 -1.86 -14.20 3.91
C LEU A 43 -2.35 -14.17 5.37
N ASP A 44 -1.57 -14.77 6.28
CA ASP A 44 -1.86 -14.71 7.72
C ASP A 44 -1.27 -13.44 8.36
N TYR A 45 -2.07 -12.38 8.39
CA TYR A 45 -1.72 -11.08 9.00
C TYR A 45 -1.58 -11.11 10.54
N ARG A 46 -1.73 -12.27 11.18
CA ARG A 46 -1.47 -12.43 12.63
C ARG A 46 -0.02 -12.80 12.92
N GLN A 47 0.75 -13.16 11.89
CA GLN A 47 2.16 -13.50 12.07
C GLN A 47 3.00 -12.27 12.43
N PRO A 48 4.05 -12.44 13.25
CA PRO A 48 4.95 -11.34 13.59
C PRO A 48 5.72 -10.87 12.35
N ILE A 49 5.83 -9.54 12.19
CA ILE A 49 6.60 -8.92 11.10
C ILE A 49 8.10 -9.04 11.39
N ALA A 50 8.87 -9.55 10.41
CA ALA A 50 10.32 -9.65 10.46
C ALA A 50 10.96 -8.89 9.27
N PRO A 51 11.92 -7.98 9.52
CA PRO A 51 12.40 -7.51 10.82
C PRO A 51 11.34 -6.70 11.60
N PRO A 52 11.47 -6.57 12.93
CA PRO A 52 10.50 -5.85 13.74
C PRO A 52 10.40 -4.38 13.32
N LEU A 53 9.16 -3.88 13.26
CA LEU A 53 8.89 -2.47 12.96
C LEU A 53 9.28 -1.56 14.12
N ASN A 54 9.61 -0.30 13.80
CA ASN A 54 9.71 0.74 14.82
C ASN A 54 8.35 0.96 15.51
N LYS A 55 8.37 1.61 16.69
CA LYS A 55 7.17 1.80 17.53
C LYS A 55 6.02 2.52 16.80
N ALA A 56 6.34 3.52 15.97
CA ALA A 56 5.33 4.31 15.26
C ALA A 56 4.62 3.48 14.18
N ASN A 57 5.39 2.81 13.32
CA ASN A 57 4.86 1.94 12.28
C ASN A 57 4.10 0.75 12.88
N ALA A 58 4.62 0.15 13.95
CA ALA A 58 3.93 -0.94 14.64
C ALA A 58 2.57 -0.51 15.22
N LYS A 59 2.48 0.73 15.74
CA LYS A 59 1.20 1.28 16.22
C LYS A 59 0.22 1.45 15.06
N TRP A 60 0.67 2.07 13.97
CA TRP A 60 -0.16 2.28 12.79
C TRP A 60 -0.67 0.97 12.18
N VAL A 61 0.19 -0.05 12.01
CA VAL A 61 -0.23 -1.37 11.48
C VAL A 61 -1.33 -1.99 12.35
N ARG A 62 -1.23 -1.90 13.68
CA ARG A 62 -2.28 -2.42 14.58
C ARG A 62 -3.61 -1.68 14.41
N GLU A 63 -3.59 -0.38 14.12
CA GLU A 63 -4.80 0.40 13.87
C GLU A 63 -5.45 0.01 12.53
N VAL A 64 -4.64 -0.21 11.49
CA VAL A 64 -5.11 -0.70 10.17
C VAL A 64 -5.72 -2.10 10.26
N LEU A 65 -5.06 -3.04 10.94
CA LEU A 65 -5.60 -4.40 11.08
C LEU A 65 -6.92 -4.43 11.84
N LYS A 66 -7.11 -3.56 12.84
CA LYS A 66 -8.38 -3.44 13.57
C LYS A 66 -9.51 -2.92 12.68
N SER A 67 -9.24 -1.98 11.78
CA SER A 67 -10.28 -1.44 10.88
C SER A 67 -10.67 -2.43 9.78
N GLN A 68 -9.74 -3.28 9.33
CA GLN A 68 -10.00 -4.34 8.36
C GLN A 68 -10.83 -5.49 8.95
N GLN A 69 -10.58 -5.87 10.22
CA GLN A 69 -11.35 -6.92 10.91
C GLN A 69 -12.84 -6.58 11.13
N GLY A 70 -13.21 -5.30 11.05
CA GLY A 70 -14.61 -4.86 11.11
C GLY A 70 -15.33 -4.77 9.76
N ARG A 71 -14.66 -5.16 8.66
CA ARG A 71 -15.23 -5.17 7.30
C ARG A 71 -15.64 -6.56 6.79
N GLY A 72 -15.58 -7.57 7.66
CA GLY A 72 -16.04 -8.94 7.41
C GLY A 72 -17.51 -9.13 7.71
#